data_AF-A0A7R8D4S7-F1
#
_entry.id   AF-A0A7R8D4S7-F1
#
_cell.length_a   1.000
_cell.length_b   1.000
_cell.length_c   1.000
_cell.angle_alpha   90.00
_cell.angle_beta   90.00
_cell.angle_gamma   90.00
#
_symmetry.space_group_name_H-M   'P 1'
#
loop_
_entity.id
_entity.type
_entity.pdbx_description
1 polymer ?
#
loop_
_entity_poly.entity_id
_entity_poly.type
_entity_poly.pdbx_seq_one_letter_code
_entity_poly.pdbx_strand_id
1 'polypeptide(L)'
;MSGQFEEWLKDRLKGVECDTGVLLPYVVSILQEEEDETELKDSIESILESMIDPSASVNILQSTEIIEKWQSLVSKGETDLPPKGPMDLQAAMSEIAESKSSAYRDSIKKGPSNTDAAVKAAILAGYSQEEDDLDIGDEDQNGDDDLFCRNSNAEGVAKAEFDKREKARASAAAKKEKRQRLLKALNIFQVIDREFIIILTLSEDRENQRKSHEERKKKAQEKAAKGERRLEDDPLILFFFIRKR
;
A
#
# COMPACT_ATOMS: atom_id res chain seq x y z
N MET A 1 17.91 12.20 12.49
CA MET A 1 16.99 11.26 11.81
C MET A 1 17.32 9.83 12.25
N SER A 2 18.47 9.27 11.86
CA SER A 2 18.89 7.89 12.18
C SER A 2 19.20 7.65 13.66
N GLY A 3 19.89 8.57 14.34
CA GLY A 3 20.33 8.37 15.73
C GLY A 3 19.21 8.17 16.77
N GLN A 4 18.04 8.80 16.59
CA GLN A 4 16.90 8.62 17.51
C GLN A 4 16.25 7.23 17.38
N PHE A 5 16.20 6.71 16.15
CA PHE A 5 15.74 5.35 15.90
C PHE A 5 16.73 4.33 16.45
N GLU A 6 18.02 4.55 16.23
CA GLU A 6 19.08 3.68 16.72
C GLU A 6 19.12 3.61 18.25
N GLU A 7 18.94 4.73 18.96
CA GLU A 7 18.83 4.75 20.42
C GLU A 7 17.60 3.98 20.93
N TRP A 8 16.46 4.12 20.25
CA TRP A 8 15.24 3.37 20.58
C TRP A 8 15.41 1.87 20.37
N LEU A 9 15.97 1.47 19.22
CA LEU A 9 16.22 0.07 18.89
C LEU A 9 17.24 -0.54 19.86
N LYS A 10 18.29 0.20 20.23
CA LYS A 10 19.25 -0.21 21.28
C LYS A 10 18.56 -0.48 22.60
N ASP A 11 17.66 0.40 23.03
CA ASP A 11 16.98 0.24 24.32
C ASP A 11 16.03 -0.96 24.32
N ARG A 12 15.34 -1.20 23.19
CA ARG A 12 14.48 -2.36 23.01
C ARG A 12 15.28 -3.67 22.94
N LEU A 13 16.47 -3.63 22.37
CA LEU A 13 17.37 -4.77 22.28
C LEU A 13 18.06 -5.11 23.60
N LYS A 14 18.20 -4.19 24.57
CA LYS A 14 18.69 -4.54 25.91
C LYS A 14 17.81 -5.56 26.64
N GLY A 15 16.54 -5.67 26.26
CA GLY A 15 15.60 -6.64 26.80
C GLY A 15 15.69 -8.03 26.17
N VAL A 16 16.50 -8.19 25.11
CA VAL A 16 16.69 -9.43 24.36
C VAL A 16 18.18 -9.75 24.40
N GLU A 17 18.57 -11.01 24.63
CA GLU A 17 19.98 -11.41 24.68
C GLU A 17 20.64 -11.45 23.29
N CYS A 18 20.59 -10.34 22.54
CA CYS A 18 21.15 -10.23 21.19
C CYS A 18 22.27 -9.19 21.11
N ASP A 19 23.21 -9.44 20.19
CA ASP A 19 24.27 -8.49 19.89
C ASP A 19 23.69 -7.27 19.16
N THR A 20 23.52 -6.20 19.95
CA THR A 20 23.01 -4.91 19.49
C THR A 20 23.94 -4.28 18.44
N GLY A 21 25.24 -4.61 18.46
CA GLY A 21 26.22 -4.09 17.50
C GLY A 21 26.08 -4.69 16.10
N VAL A 22 25.49 -5.87 15.98
CA VAL A 22 25.31 -6.58 14.70
C VAL A 22 23.91 -6.37 14.14
N LEU A 23 22.88 -6.49 14.99
CA LEU A 23 21.49 -6.41 14.53
C LEU A 23 21.11 -4.99 14.09
N LEU A 24 21.59 -3.96 14.79
CA LEU A 24 21.19 -2.59 14.52
C LEU A 24 21.69 -2.06 13.16
N PRO A 25 22.98 -2.20 12.79
CA PRO A 25 23.43 -1.79 11.46
C PRO A 25 22.72 -2.55 10.35
N TYR A 26 22.40 -3.83 10.58
CA TYR A 26 21.79 -4.69 9.58
C TYR A 26 20.31 -4.33 9.34
N VAL A 27 19.54 -4.11 10.40
CA VAL A 27 18.16 -3.60 10.31
C VAL A 27 18.14 -2.21 9.65
N VAL A 28 19.09 -1.33 9.97
CA VAL A 28 19.18 0.00 9.36
C VAL A 28 19.55 -0.06 7.88
N SER A 29 20.41 -0.99 7.45
CA SER A 29 20.74 -1.18 6.02
C SER A 29 19.49 -1.59 5.23
N ILE A 30 18.74 -2.54 5.76
CA ILE A 30 17.51 -3.07 5.12
C ILE A 30 16.45 -1.97 5.00
N LEU A 31 16.24 -1.20 6.08
CA LEU A 31 15.31 -0.06 6.09
C LEU A 31 15.70 1.06 5.11
N GLN A 32 16.94 1.12 4.64
CA GLN A 32 17.42 2.09 3.66
C GLN A 32 17.43 1.56 2.22
N GLU A 33 17.57 0.25 2.05
CA GLU A 33 17.69 -0.41 0.74
C GLU A 33 16.34 -0.85 0.17
N GLU A 34 15.42 -1.33 1.01
CA GLU A 34 14.14 -1.88 0.55
C GLU A 34 13.03 -0.80 0.56
N GLU A 35 12.40 -0.58 -0.61
CA GLU A 35 11.30 0.38 -0.81
C GLU A 35 9.91 -0.29 -0.61
N ASP A 36 9.84 -1.62 -0.70
CA ASP A 36 8.59 -2.36 -0.54
C ASP A 36 8.36 -2.83 0.91
N GLU A 37 7.24 -2.42 1.50
CA GLU A 37 6.91 -2.69 2.91
C GLU A 37 6.71 -4.19 3.21
N THR A 38 6.29 -4.98 2.21
CA THR A 38 6.08 -6.42 2.41
C THR A 38 7.39 -7.20 2.40
N GLU A 39 8.27 -6.92 1.45
CA GLU A 39 9.62 -7.51 1.41
C GLU A 39 10.44 -7.08 2.64
N LEU A 40 10.35 -5.82 3.05
CA LEU A 40 11.02 -5.28 4.22
C LEU A 40 10.60 -5.94 5.53
N LYS A 41 9.31 -6.23 5.66
CA LYS A 41 8.80 -6.96 6.82
C LYS A 41 9.36 -8.38 6.86
N ASP A 42 9.32 -9.09 5.74
CA ASP A 42 9.78 -10.48 5.65
C ASP A 42 11.30 -10.59 5.87
N SER A 43 12.07 -9.66 5.31
CA SER A 43 13.52 -9.53 5.51
C SER A 43 13.85 -9.30 6.99
N ILE A 44 13.24 -8.32 7.65
CA ILE A 44 13.47 -8.05 9.08
C ILE A 44 13.01 -9.24 9.94
N GLU A 45 11.86 -9.85 9.64
CA GLU A 45 11.33 -10.99 10.38
C GLU A 45 12.25 -12.21 10.30
N SER A 46 12.79 -12.52 9.10
CA SER A 46 13.78 -13.60 8.91
C SER A 46 15.04 -13.42 9.77
N ILE A 47 15.47 -12.17 9.94
CA ILE A 47 16.68 -11.83 10.71
C ILE A 47 16.42 -11.90 12.19
N LEU A 48 15.27 -11.39 12.62
CA LEU A 48 14.82 -11.50 14.00
C LEU A 48 14.68 -12.97 14.38
N GLU A 49 14.10 -13.82 13.53
CA GLU A 49 14.04 -15.27 13.78
C GLU A 49 15.41 -15.96 13.78
N SER A 50 16.36 -15.49 12.96
CA SER A 50 17.71 -16.07 12.92
C SER A 50 18.59 -15.64 14.09
N MET A 51 18.36 -14.47 14.68
CA MET A 51 19.22 -13.88 15.71
C MET A 51 18.61 -13.89 17.11
N ILE A 52 17.27 -13.93 17.22
CA ILE A 52 16.52 -13.92 18.47
C ILE A 52 15.94 -15.31 18.72
N ASP A 53 16.11 -15.83 19.93
CA ASP A 53 15.48 -17.09 20.32
C ASP A 53 13.95 -17.04 20.15
N PRO A 54 13.33 -18.12 19.63
CA PRO A 54 11.89 -18.17 19.36
C PRO A 54 11.00 -18.04 20.61
N SER A 55 11.59 -18.11 21.80
CA SER A 55 10.89 -17.89 23.08
C SER A 55 10.81 -16.42 23.50
N ALA A 56 11.68 -15.56 22.96
CA ALA A 56 11.72 -14.11 23.23
C ALA A 56 11.10 -13.27 22.10
N SER A 57 11.02 -13.83 20.88
CA SER A 57 10.58 -13.14 19.66
C SER A 57 9.11 -12.68 19.67
N VAL A 58 8.22 -13.42 20.35
CA VAL A 58 6.76 -13.22 20.19
C VAL A 58 6.22 -11.96 20.89
N ASN A 59 6.87 -11.50 21.97
CA ASN A 59 6.31 -10.44 22.82
C ASN A 59 7.11 -9.13 22.87
N ILE A 60 8.37 -9.11 22.43
CA ILE A 60 9.26 -7.95 22.64
C ILE A 60 9.62 -7.25 21.33
N LEU A 61 9.87 -7.94 20.23
CA LEU A 61 10.29 -7.30 18.97
C LEU A 61 9.46 -7.83 17.81
N GLN A 62 8.52 -7.01 17.34
CA GLN A 62 7.78 -7.29 16.12
C GLN A 62 8.37 -6.46 14.97
N SER A 63 8.53 -7.08 13.81
CA SER A 63 8.95 -6.42 12.56
C SER A 63 8.06 -5.21 12.25
N THR A 64 6.75 -5.32 12.51
CA THR A 64 5.78 -4.23 12.33
C THR A 64 6.03 -3.00 13.22
N GLU A 65 6.41 -3.20 14.49
CA GLU A 65 6.68 -2.07 15.43
C GLU A 65 7.94 -1.30 15.01
N ILE A 66 8.96 -2.02 14.52
CA ILE A 66 10.22 -1.44 14.03
C ILE A 66 9.94 -0.57 12.80
N ILE A 67 9.15 -1.06 11.86
CA ILE A 67 8.78 -0.36 10.61
C ILE A 67 7.93 0.86 10.93
N GLU A 68 6.92 0.73 11.78
CA GLU A 68 6.04 1.84 12.17
C GLU A 68 6.82 2.97 12.85
N LYS A 69 7.78 2.63 13.72
CA LYS A 69 8.66 3.63 14.37
C LYS A 69 9.61 4.31 13.39
N TRP A 70 10.18 3.55 12.45
CA TRP A 70 11.01 4.11 11.39
C TRP A 70 10.21 5.09 10.52
N GLN A 71 9.05 4.67 10.00
CA GLN A 71 8.16 5.50 9.20
C GLN A 71 7.65 6.73 9.97
N SER A 72 7.36 6.59 11.27
CA SER A 72 6.96 7.71 12.12
C SER A 72 8.07 8.75 12.27
N LEU A 73 9.34 8.32 12.36
CA LEU A 73 10.48 9.22 12.46
C LEU A 73 10.81 9.87 11.11
N VAL A 74 10.64 9.14 10.01
CA VAL A 74 10.74 9.68 8.64
C VAL A 74 9.66 10.73 8.40
N SER A 75 8.40 10.41 8.70
CA SER A 75 7.25 11.32 8.55
C SER A 75 7.36 12.57 9.45
N LYS A 76 7.94 12.42 10.65
CA LYS A 76 8.14 13.55 11.58
C LYS A 76 9.32 14.43 11.17
N GLY A 77 10.33 13.86 10.52
CA GLY A 77 11.44 14.60 9.90
C GLY A 77 11.07 15.38 8.65
N GLU A 78 9.90 15.14 8.07
CA GLU A 78 9.41 15.80 6.86
C GLU A 78 8.71 17.15 7.13
N THR A 79 8.60 17.54 8.41
CA THR A 79 7.96 18.82 8.81
C THR A 79 8.89 20.05 8.79
N ASP A 80 10.14 19.91 8.36
CA ASP A 80 11.08 21.04 8.22
C ASP A 80 11.51 21.34 6.77
N LEU A 81 10.74 20.85 5.79
CA LEU A 81 10.86 21.29 4.41
C LEU A 81 9.52 21.89 3.93
N PRO A 82 9.53 23.07 3.29
CA PRO A 82 8.31 23.69 2.81
C PRO A 82 7.61 22.73 1.84
N PRO A 83 6.26 22.69 1.85
CA PRO A 83 5.50 21.72 1.09
C PRO A 83 5.83 21.89 -0.39
N LYS A 84 6.52 20.91 -0.98
CA LYS A 84 6.44 20.70 -2.42
C LYS A 84 5.02 20.26 -2.70
N GLY A 85 4.15 21.24 -2.94
CA GLY A 85 2.94 21.03 -3.72
C GLY A 85 3.28 20.33 -5.04
N PRO A 86 2.27 19.87 -5.81
CA PRO A 86 2.51 19.17 -7.05
C PRO A 86 3.43 20.03 -7.92
N MET A 87 4.71 19.65 -8.01
CA MET A 87 5.64 20.31 -8.93
C MET A 87 4.99 20.11 -10.30
N ASP A 88 4.69 21.23 -10.94
CA ASP A 88 4.26 21.24 -12.33
C ASP A 88 5.37 20.55 -13.13
N LEU A 89 5.15 19.27 -13.44
CA LEU A 89 6.12 18.40 -14.10
C LEU A 89 6.62 19.06 -15.39
N GLN A 90 5.75 19.87 -16.00
CA GLN A 90 6.05 20.67 -17.17
C GLN A 90 7.07 21.78 -16.91
N ALA A 91 7.02 22.44 -15.75
CA ALA A 91 8.02 23.43 -15.34
C ALA A 91 9.39 22.78 -15.08
N ALA A 92 9.41 21.62 -14.39
CA ALA A 92 10.65 20.87 -14.17
C ALA A 92 11.26 20.34 -15.48
N MET A 93 10.43 19.85 -16.41
CA MET A 93 10.88 19.43 -17.73
C MET A 93 11.40 20.62 -18.57
N SER A 94 10.77 21.79 -18.46
CA SER A 94 11.22 23.01 -19.14
C SER A 94 12.59 23.49 -18.61
N GLU A 95 12.78 23.48 -17.30
CA GLU A 95 14.05 23.89 -16.67
C GLU A 95 15.21 22.96 -17.05
N ILE A 96 14.97 21.64 -17.08
CA ILE A 96 15.98 20.66 -17.52
C ILE A 96 16.30 20.86 -19.01
N ALA A 97 15.30 21.14 -19.85
CA ALA A 97 15.50 21.38 -21.27
C ALA A 97 16.33 22.66 -21.53
N GLU A 98 16.06 23.74 -20.80
CA GLU A 98 16.85 24.98 -20.89
C GLU A 98 18.28 24.79 -20.37
N SER A 99 18.46 24.07 -19.27
CA SER A 99 19.78 23.76 -18.71
C SER A 99 20.65 22.94 -19.67
N LYS A 100 20.08 21.89 -20.28
CA LYS A 100 20.83 21.05 -21.24
C LYS A 100 21.10 21.76 -22.56
N SER A 101 20.16 22.56 -23.05
CA SER A 101 20.34 23.29 -24.30
C SER A 101 21.33 24.45 -24.18
N SER A 102 21.36 25.15 -23.03
CA SER A 102 22.35 26.20 -22.75
C SER A 102 23.78 25.62 -22.64
N ALA A 103 23.96 24.54 -21.87
CA ALA A 103 25.25 23.86 -21.76
C ALA A 103 25.80 23.38 -23.12
N TYR A 104 24.94 22.82 -23.97
CA TYR A 104 25.33 22.41 -25.33
C TYR A 104 25.68 23.62 -26.20
N ARG A 105 24.89 24.70 -26.14
CA ARG A 105 25.15 25.92 -26.92
C ARG A 105 26.46 26.60 -26.53
N ASP A 106 26.85 26.50 -25.26
CA ASP A 106 28.11 27.04 -24.78
C ASP A 106 29.31 26.13 -25.11
N SER A 107 29.12 24.81 -25.21
CA SER A 107 30.15 23.91 -25.75
C SER A 107 30.45 24.15 -27.23
N ILE A 108 29.45 24.54 -28.02
CA ILE A 108 29.62 24.85 -29.46
C ILE A 108 30.42 26.16 -29.65
N LYS A 109 30.15 27.18 -28.82
CA LYS A 109 30.83 28.49 -28.93
C LYS A 109 32.32 28.44 -28.58
N LYS A 110 32.78 27.39 -27.89
CA LYS A 110 34.19 27.27 -27.48
C LYS A 110 35.14 26.90 -28.63
N GLY A 111 34.60 26.57 -29.81
CA GLY A 111 35.37 26.23 -31.01
C GLY A 111 36.13 24.90 -30.86
N PRO A 112 36.27 24.10 -31.93
CA PRO A 112 37.12 22.93 -31.87
C PRO A 112 38.57 23.39 -31.65
N SER A 113 39.19 22.91 -30.57
CA SER A 113 40.65 22.98 -30.41
C SER A 113 41.28 22.41 -31.68
N ASN A 114 42.30 23.07 -32.24
CA ASN A 114 42.99 22.67 -33.49
C ASN A 114 43.39 21.17 -33.53
N THR A 115 43.56 20.56 -32.36
CA THR A 115 43.84 19.14 -32.18
C THR A 115 42.69 18.23 -32.64
N ASP A 116 41.44 18.64 -32.44
CA ASP A 116 40.25 17.84 -32.76
C ASP A 116 39.99 17.77 -34.28
N ALA A 117 40.24 18.88 -34.98
CA ALA A 117 40.17 18.91 -36.44
C ALA A 117 41.26 18.03 -37.10
N ALA A 118 42.48 18.05 -36.55
CA ALA A 118 43.58 17.22 -37.03
C ALA A 118 43.35 15.72 -36.76
N VAL A 119 42.84 15.37 -35.58
CA VAL A 119 42.46 13.98 -35.25
C VAL A 119 41.34 13.50 -36.16
N LYS A 120 40.32 14.32 -36.40
CA LYS A 120 39.22 14.00 -37.32
C LYS A 120 39.71 13.78 -38.75
N ALA A 121 40.67 14.59 -39.22
CA ALA A 121 41.27 14.44 -40.54
C ALA A 121 42.15 13.19 -40.65
N ALA A 122 42.93 12.86 -39.61
CA ALA A 122 43.76 11.66 -39.58
C ALA A 122 42.93 10.37 -39.57
N ILE A 123 41.83 10.35 -38.81
CA ILE A 123 40.88 9.23 -38.82
C ILE A 123 40.27 9.07 -40.23
N LEU A 124 39.83 10.17 -40.84
CA LEU A 124 39.23 10.13 -42.18
C LEU A 124 40.24 9.69 -43.26
N ALA A 125 41.51 10.09 -43.14
CA ALA A 125 42.58 9.65 -44.04
C ALA A 125 42.90 8.15 -43.88
N GLY A 126 42.85 7.63 -42.64
CA GLY A 126 43.01 6.19 -42.38
C GLY A 126 41.96 5.34 -43.12
N TYR A 127 40.72 5.80 -43.19
CA TYR A 127 39.67 5.14 -43.97
C TYR A 127 39.80 5.32 -45.48
N SER A 128 40.48 6.36 -45.95
CA SER A 128 40.66 6.62 -47.39
C SER A 128 41.80 5.80 -48.00
N GLN A 129 42.70 5.24 -47.19
CA GLN A 129 43.92 4.58 -47.68
C GLN A 129 43.76 3.07 -47.89
N GLU A 130 42.62 2.49 -47.51
CA GLU A 130 42.36 1.04 -47.60
C GLU A 130 41.60 0.63 -48.89
N GLU A 131 41.19 1.57 -49.75
CA GLU A 131 40.41 1.24 -50.97
C GLU A 131 41.24 1.00 -52.25
N ASP A 132 42.58 1.10 -52.23
CA ASP A 132 43.40 1.07 -53.46
C ASP A 132 44.37 -0.14 -53.60
N ASP A 133 44.34 -1.14 -52.70
CA ASP A 133 45.29 -2.28 -52.74
C ASP A 133 44.69 -3.66 -52.41
N LEU A 134 43.57 -4.01 -53.03
CA LEU A 134 43.05 -5.39 -52.99
C LEU A 134 42.99 -5.99 -54.40
N ASP A 135 44.15 -6.52 -54.84
CA ASP A 135 44.28 -7.56 -55.86
C ASP A 135 43.58 -8.84 -55.35
N ILE A 136 42.46 -9.20 -55.97
CA ILE A 136 41.63 -10.35 -55.55
C ILE A 136 42.29 -11.64 -56.04
N GLY A 137 43.20 -12.17 -55.22
CA GLY A 137 43.68 -13.54 -55.26
C GLY A 137 42.74 -14.46 -54.48
N ASP A 138 42.12 -15.39 -55.20
CA ASP A 138 41.25 -16.47 -54.74
C ASP A 138 42.00 -17.48 -53.86
N GLU A 139 41.59 -17.64 -52.60
CA GLU A 139 41.86 -18.85 -51.81
C GLU A 139 40.83 -19.03 -50.69
N ASP A 140 40.00 -20.06 -50.85
CA ASP A 140 39.04 -20.62 -49.90
C ASP A 140 39.60 -20.69 -48.45
N GLN A 141 38.99 -19.92 -47.54
CA GLN A 141 39.02 -20.23 -46.12
C GLN A 141 37.60 -20.23 -45.54
N ASN A 142 37.14 -21.44 -45.23
CA ASN A 142 36.06 -21.71 -44.30
C ASN A 142 36.31 -20.95 -42.99
N GLY A 143 35.55 -19.89 -42.74
CA GLY A 143 35.68 -19.03 -41.56
C GLY A 143 34.31 -18.57 -41.07
N ASP A 144 33.76 -19.35 -40.16
CA ASP A 144 32.92 -18.93 -39.02
C ASP A 144 31.94 -17.76 -39.25
N ASP A 145 30.69 -18.09 -39.52
CA ASP A 145 29.53 -17.19 -39.67
C ASP A 145 29.09 -16.55 -38.32
N ASP A 146 30.04 -16.31 -37.39
CA ASP A 146 29.80 -15.80 -36.03
C ASP A 146 30.74 -14.63 -35.64
N LEU A 147 31.48 -14.06 -36.60
CA LEU A 147 32.33 -12.88 -36.38
C LEU A 147 31.57 -11.55 -36.32
N PHE A 148 30.28 -11.54 -36.63
CA PHE A 148 29.42 -10.38 -36.41
C PHE A 148 28.64 -10.58 -35.12
N CYS A 149 29.12 -10.02 -34.01
CA CYS A 149 28.35 -9.94 -32.77
C CYS A 149 26.95 -9.38 -33.09
N ARG A 150 25.94 -10.25 -33.07
CA ARG A 150 24.53 -9.91 -33.32
C ARG A 150 24.18 -8.70 -32.44
N ASN A 151 23.62 -7.67 -33.07
CA ASN A 151 23.21 -6.45 -32.37
C ASN A 151 22.08 -6.76 -31.37
N SER A 152 22.46 -7.01 -30.12
CA SER A 152 21.57 -7.36 -29.02
C SER A 152 20.72 -6.17 -28.55
N ASN A 153 21.04 -4.95 -28.98
CA ASN A 153 20.30 -3.75 -28.62
C ASN A 153 18.93 -3.71 -29.33
N ALA A 154 18.83 -4.20 -30.56
CA ALA A 154 17.57 -4.25 -31.29
C ALA A 154 16.57 -5.20 -30.62
N GLU A 155 17.04 -6.37 -30.18
CA GLU A 155 16.24 -7.36 -29.44
C GLU A 155 15.87 -6.86 -28.04
N GLY A 156 16.81 -6.21 -27.34
CA GLY A 156 16.56 -5.61 -26.02
C GLY A 156 15.49 -4.52 -26.05
N VAL A 157 15.49 -3.65 -27.07
CA VAL A 157 14.46 -2.61 -27.23
C VAL A 157 13.09 -3.21 -27.53
N ALA A 158 13.01 -4.21 -28.41
CA ALA A 158 11.75 -4.89 -28.71
C ALA A 158 11.16 -5.62 -27.49
N LYS A 159 12.01 -6.27 -26.68
CA LYS A 159 11.59 -6.93 -25.43
C LYS A 159 11.13 -5.91 -24.38
N ALA A 160 11.86 -4.81 -24.21
CA ALA A 160 11.47 -3.75 -23.28
C ALA A 160 10.15 -3.06 -23.67
N GLU A 161 9.84 -2.93 -24.97
CA GLU A 161 8.56 -2.39 -25.44
C GLU A 161 7.41 -3.39 -25.19
N PHE A 162 7.65 -4.69 -25.42
CA PHE A 162 6.69 -5.74 -25.13
C PHE A 162 6.33 -5.79 -23.64
N ASP A 163 7.34 -5.81 -22.76
CA ASP A 163 7.15 -5.86 -21.30
C ASP A 163 6.40 -4.63 -20.78
N LYS A 164 6.67 -3.43 -21.34
CA LYS A 164 5.91 -2.21 -21.02
C LYS A 164 4.44 -2.32 -21.42
N ARG A 165 4.17 -2.88 -22.60
CA ARG A 165 2.80 -3.06 -23.10
C ARG A 165 2.04 -4.10 -22.29
N GLU A 166 2.71 -5.15 -21.83
CA GLU A 166 2.13 -6.16 -20.94
C GLU A 166 1.86 -5.61 -19.54
N LYS A 167 2.80 -4.87 -18.94
CA LYS A 167 2.61 -4.22 -17.62
C LYS A 167 1.48 -3.19 -17.64
N ALA A 168 1.31 -2.45 -18.74
CA ALA A 168 0.17 -1.55 -18.93
C ALA A 168 -1.18 -2.29 -19.01
N ARG A 169 -1.23 -3.46 -19.66
CA ARG A 169 -2.44 -4.29 -19.71
C ARG A 169 -2.75 -4.92 -18.34
N ALA A 170 -1.75 -5.43 -17.64
CA ALA A 170 -1.91 -6.02 -16.31
C ALA A 170 -2.40 -4.99 -15.28
N SER A 171 -1.82 -3.80 -15.26
CA SER A 171 -2.24 -2.73 -14.34
C SER A 171 -3.65 -2.20 -14.64
N ALA A 172 -4.06 -2.15 -15.92
CA ALA A 172 -5.43 -1.79 -16.29
C ALA A 172 -6.45 -2.87 -15.86
N ALA A 173 -6.11 -4.15 -16.01
CA ALA A 173 -6.93 -5.27 -15.55
C ALA A 173 -7.09 -5.25 -14.02
N ALA A 174 -5.98 -5.07 -13.27
CA ALA A 174 -5.99 -5.00 -11.81
C ALA A 174 -6.84 -3.83 -11.29
N LYS A 175 -6.78 -2.65 -11.92
CA LYS A 175 -7.63 -1.50 -11.57
C LYS A 175 -9.12 -1.80 -11.80
N LYS A 176 -9.46 -2.47 -12.91
CA LYS A 176 -10.84 -2.90 -13.20
C LYS A 176 -11.33 -3.92 -12.18
N GLU A 177 -10.52 -4.89 -11.83
CA GLU A 177 -10.85 -5.91 -10.83
C GLU A 177 -11.03 -5.30 -9.44
N LYS A 178 -10.09 -4.46 -8.98
CA LYS A 178 -10.21 -3.74 -7.70
C LYS A 178 -11.51 -2.93 -7.65
N ARG A 179 -11.84 -2.20 -8.73
CA ARG A 179 -13.10 -1.46 -8.85
C ARG A 179 -14.32 -2.40 -8.78
N GLN A 180 -14.28 -3.54 -9.46
CA GLN A 180 -15.38 -4.51 -9.43
C GLN A 180 -15.56 -5.14 -8.04
N ARG A 181 -14.45 -5.47 -7.35
CA ARG A 181 -14.45 -6.00 -5.99
C ARG A 181 -15.03 -5.00 -5.00
N LEU A 182 -14.63 -3.73 -5.10
CA LEU A 182 -15.19 -2.64 -4.30
C LEU A 182 -16.70 -2.46 -4.54
N LEU A 183 -17.16 -2.51 -5.80
CA LEU A 183 -18.60 -2.42 -6.11
C LEU A 183 -19.40 -3.59 -5.53
N LYS A 184 -18.87 -4.82 -5.61
CA LYS A 184 -19.49 -5.99 -4.98
C LYS A 184 -19.56 -5.85 -3.47
N ALA A 185 -18.48 -5.40 -2.83
CA ALA A 185 -18.45 -5.17 -1.39
C ALA A 185 -19.45 -4.09 -0.95
N LEU A 186 -19.55 -2.99 -1.70
CA LEU A 186 -20.52 -1.92 -1.42
C LEU A 186 -21.96 -2.43 -1.54
N ASN A 187 -22.27 -3.27 -2.53
CA ASN A 187 -23.59 -3.85 -2.68
C ASN A 187 -23.95 -4.77 -1.51
N ILE A 188 -23.01 -5.64 -1.09
CA ILE A 188 -23.19 -6.50 0.09
C ILE A 188 -23.47 -5.65 1.33
N PHE A 189 -22.69 -4.59 1.55
CA PHE A 189 -22.88 -3.69 2.69
C PHE A 189 -24.27 -3.03 2.67
N GLN A 190 -24.73 -2.55 1.50
CA GLN A 190 -26.07 -1.97 1.35
C GLN A 190 -27.20 -2.97 1.63
N VAL A 191 -27.02 -4.24 1.28
CA VAL A 191 -28.00 -5.29 1.59
C VAL A 191 -28.03 -5.55 3.10
N ILE A 192 -26.87 -5.69 3.73
CA ILE A 192 -26.77 -5.92 5.19
C ILE A 192 -27.41 -4.76 5.96
N ASP A 193 -27.10 -3.52 5.61
CA ASP A 193 -27.68 -2.34 6.26
C ASP A 193 -29.21 -2.33 6.16
N ARG A 194 -29.76 -2.66 4.98
CA ARG A 194 -31.21 -2.75 4.78
C ARG A 194 -31.84 -3.85 5.62
N GLU A 195 -31.23 -5.04 5.66
CA GLU A 195 -31.74 -6.13 6.48
C GLU A 195 -31.68 -5.79 7.97
N PHE A 196 -30.61 -5.14 8.42
CA PHE A 196 -30.46 -4.70 9.80
C PHE A 196 -31.55 -3.69 10.21
N ILE A 197 -31.85 -2.71 9.35
CA ILE A 197 -32.94 -1.76 9.59
C ILE A 197 -34.29 -2.48 9.71
N ILE A 198 -34.56 -3.46 8.84
CA ILE A 198 -35.80 -4.25 8.89
C ILE A 198 -35.89 -5.04 10.20
N ILE A 199 -34.79 -5.67 10.64
CA ILE A 199 -34.76 -6.43 11.89
C ILE A 199 -35.00 -5.51 13.10
N LEU A 200 -34.40 -4.33 13.12
CA LEU A 200 -34.59 -3.35 14.20
C LEU A 200 -36.04 -2.89 14.29
N THR A 201 -36.62 -2.49 13.15
CA THR A 201 -38.03 -2.05 13.10
C THR A 201 -39.00 -3.15 13.51
N LEU A 202 -38.81 -4.39 13.04
CA LEU A 202 -39.61 -5.53 13.47
C LEU A 202 -39.46 -5.84 14.97
N SER A 203 -38.25 -5.65 15.52
CA SER A 203 -38.01 -5.87 16.95
C SER A 203 -38.74 -4.82 17.80
N GLU A 204 -38.72 -3.57 17.37
CA GLU A 204 -39.41 -2.47 18.02
C GLU A 204 -40.94 -2.62 17.96
N ASP A 205 -41.48 -3.03 16.82
CA ASP A 205 -42.90 -3.35 16.67
C ASP A 205 -43.34 -4.48 17.62
N ARG A 206 -42.52 -5.53 17.78
CA ARG A 206 -42.81 -6.63 18.71
C ARG A 206 -42.79 -6.16 20.17
N GLU A 207 -41.89 -5.26 20.53
CA GLU A 207 -41.85 -4.68 21.87
C GLU A 207 -43.07 -3.80 22.16
N ASN A 208 -43.48 -2.98 21.18
CA ASN A 208 -44.68 -2.15 21.28
C ASN A 208 -45.96 -3.00 21.42
N GLN A 209 -46.07 -4.10 20.69
CA GLN A 209 -47.18 -5.05 20.84
C GLN A 209 -47.21 -5.69 22.23
N ARG A 210 -46.04 -6.04 22.79
CA ARG A 210 -45.94 -6.58 24.16
C ARG A 210 -46.42 -5.56 25.20
N LYS A 211 -45.93 -4.32 25.13
CA LYS A 211 -46.35 -3.22 26.02
C LYS A 211 -47.86 -2.98 25.96
N SER A 212 -48.43 -2.93 24.76
CA SER A 212 -49.89 -2.78 24.57
C SER A 212 -50.69 -3.93 25.18
N HIS A 213 -50.22 -5.17 25.05
CA HIS A 213 -50.86 -6.32 25.69
C HIS A 213 -50.78 -6.26 27.22
N GLU A 214 -49.65 -5.83 27.77
CA GLU A 214 -49.44 -5.68 29.21
C GLU A 214 -50.33 -4.58 29.81
N GLU A 215 -50.44 -3.43 29.14
CA GLU A 215 -51.35 -2.37 29.56
C GLU A 215 -52.81 -2.81 29.55
N ARG A 216 -53.23 -3.55 28.51
CA ARG A 216 -54.59 -4.11 28.43
C ARG A 216 -54.85 -5.08 29.59
N LYS A 217 -53.88 -5.95 29.92
CA LYS A 217 -53.96 -6.85 31.08
C LYS A 217 -54.07 -6.09 32.40
N LYS A 218 -53.20 -5.09 32.61
CA LYS A 218 -53.18 -4.25 33.83
C LYS A 218 -54.50 -3.51 33.99
N LYS A 219 -55.05 -2.94 32.91
CA LYS A 219 -56.34 -2.24 32.91
C LYS A 219 -57.51 -3.19 33.19
N ALA A 220 -57.47 -4.43 32.69
CA ALA A 220 -58.49 -5.44 33.00
C ALA A 220 -58.43 -5.86 34.48
N GLN A 221 -57.23 -6.07 35.03
CA GLN A 221 -57.02 -6.38 36.44
C GLN A 221 -57.49 -5.25 37.36
N GLU A 222 -57.17 -3.99 37.05
CA GLU A 222 -57.63 -2.84 37.86
C GLU A 222 -59.16 -2.72 37.85
N LYS A 223 -59.80 -2.98 36.70
CA LYS A 223 -61.27 -2.99 36.60
C LYS A 223 -61.90 -4.11 37.45
N ALA A 224 -61.32 -5.30 37.45
CA ALA A 224 -61.78 -6.40 38.30
C ALA A 224 -61.64 -6.04 39.80
N ALA A 225 -60.48 -5.53 40.22
CA ALA A 225 -60.21 -5.12 41.60
C ALA A 225 -61.05 -3.91 42.08
N LYS A 226 -61.56 -3.07 41.16
CA LYS A 226 -62.54 -2.01 41.47
C LYS A 226 -63.99 -2.51 41.49
N GLY A 227 -64.31 -3.57 40.75
CA GLY A 227 -65.63 -4.18 40.73
C GLY A 227 -65.92 -5.01 41.98
N GLU A 228 -64.92 -5.75 42.48
CA GLU A 228 -65.02 -6.53 43.72
C GLU A 228 -65.30 -5.64 44.95
N ARG A 229 -64.63 -4.48 45.04
CA ARG A 229 -64.84 -3.51 46.12
C ARG A 229 -66.22 -2.83 46.11
N ARG A 230 -67.06 -3.05 45.11
CA ARG A 230 -68.44 -2.52 45.09
C ARG A 230 -69.49 -3.53 45.54
N LEU A 231 -69.15 -4.80 45.67
CA LEU A 231 -70.08 -5.87 46.03
C LEU A 231 -70.05 -6.25 47.52
N GLU A 232 -68.98 -5.88 48.24
CA GLU A 232 -68.84 -6.24 49.66
C GLU A 232 -69.34 -5.17 50.64
N ASP A 233 -69.63 -3.94 50.18
CA ASP A 233 -69.98 -2.81 51.07
C ASP A 233 -71.49 -2.48 51.16
N ASP A 234 -72.39 -3.27 50.57
CA ASP A 234 -73.85 -3.07 50.70
C ASP A 234 -74.48 -4.06 51.72
N PRO A 235 -74.68 -3.66 53.00
CA PRO A 235 -75.20 -4.53 54.06
C PRO A 235 -76.68 -4.94 53.89
N LEU A 236 -77.34 -4.53 52.80
CA LEU A 236 -78.77 -4.76 52.59
C LEU A 236 -79.10 -6.03 51.78
N ILE A 237 -78.12 -6.68 51.16
CA ILE A 237 -78.37 -7.86 50.30
C ILE A 237 -78.44 -9.18 51.10
N LEU A 238 -77.84 -9.25 52.30
CA LEU A 238 -77.87 -10.47 53.11
C LEU A 238 -79.23 -10.77 53.78
N PHE A 239 -80.13 -9.79 53.90
CA PHE A 239 -81.40 -9.99 54.61
C PHE A 239 -82.51 -10.64 53.77
N PHE A 240 -82.39 -10.66 52.44
CA PHE A 240 -83.46 -11.17 51.57
C PHE A 240 -83.46 -12.69 51.38
N PHE A 241 -82.36 -13.40 51.73
CA PHE A 241 -82.23 -14.83 51.43
C PHE A 241 -82.65 -15.79 52.55
N ILE A 242 -82.95 -15.29 53.76
CA ILE A 242 -83.27 -16.15 54.93
C ILE A 242 -84.79 -16.31 55.17
N ARG A 243 -85.67 -15.56 54.50
CA ARG A 243 -87.12 -15.58 54.76
C ARG A 243 -87.95 -16.27 53.66
N LYS A 244 -87.55 -17.47 53.25
CA LYS A 244 -88.40 -18.36 52.44
C LYS A 244 -88.08 -19.83 52.71
N ARG A 245 -88.50 -20.30 53.89
CA ARG A 245 -88.71 -21.73 54.18
C ARG A 245 -89.96 -21.88 55.02
#